data_AF-A0AA41DDQ5-F1
#
_entry.id   AF-A0AA41DDQ5-F1
#
_cell.length_a   1.000
_cell.length_b   1.000
_cell.length_c   1.000
_cell.angle_alpha   90.00
_cell.angle_beta   90.00
_cell.angle_gamma   90.00
#
_symmetry.space_group_name_H-M   'P 1'
#
loop_
_entity.id
_entity.type
_entity.pdbx_description
1 polymer ?
#
loop_
_entity_poly.entity_id
_entity_poly.type
_entity_poly.pdbx_seq_one_letter_code
_entity_poly.pdbx_strand_id
1 'polypeptide(L)'
;MNADFVRDAVSRFGDDPAGIGHFRKVVIGLAIAGKLAGEGQPLTPAEMLDQIESEKIRLLRSGEISKPKRFAPVINDQLPEDFADTSAFASLGAVARIEKGLTGIQGAKRGSFPLVVTAAERSSCDHFDFEGAATIVPLVSSTGHGNASINRLHYQEGRFALGTILAAIFPYAPNLISARFIFEYLSTFKDELLVSRMTGTANVTLSVRRIAEVPIPLICPTVQRTTDELMALCDQLEAARVSREAARDTFTLSTLAKLNTPDPETFAPDARFALANLAPLTTRPDQIKQLRQTILNLAVRGKLVEHDTADEPASTLLAEFAAAKSERKQRTGDTRIKLAATPEPETLPIDLPTGWAVQSFENLFLFIDYRGNTPPKTDNGIPLITAKNIRMGFLNREPREFISKVTFKTWMTRGFPQIGDLFFTTEAPLANVCLNDITEPFALAQRSICLQPYSTINTKFLMFAMMSEPLQALIDAHATGMTAKGIKAANLKPLPIPIPPLAEQHRIVAKVDALMALCDGLEASITTGEQTRSRLLEAILHNALEPA
;
A
#
# COMPACT_ATOMS: atom_id res chain seq x y z
N MET A 1 34.64 -4.81 12.66
CA MET A 1 33.49 -4.27 13.42
C MET A 1 33.00 -5.40 14.33
N ASN A 2 32.69 -5.16 15.62
CA ASN A 2 32.29 -6.25 16.53
C ASN A 2 30.87 -6.74 16.17
N ALA A 3 30.63 -8.06 16.16
CA ALA A 3 29.32 -8.67 15.94
C ALA A 3 28.24 -8.12 16.90
N ASP A 4 28.65 -7.59 18.05
CA ASP A 4 27.74 -6.97 19.03
C ASP A 4 27.19 -5.62 18.57
N PHE A 5 27.98 -4.81 17.85
CA PHE A 5 27.50 -3.57 17.23
C PHE A 5 26.45 -3.89 16.15
N VAL A 6 26.72 -4.94 15.38
CA VAL A 6 25.85 -5.43 14.32
C VAL A 6 24.54 -5.95 14.92
N ARG A 7 24.59 -6.67 16.05
CA ARG A 7 23.38 -7.06 16.81
C ARG A 7 22.58 -5.89 17.39
N ASP A 8 23.25 -4.86 17.91
CA ASP A 8 22.58 -3.64 18.42
C ASP A 8 21.93 -2.81 17.30
N ALA A 9 22.55 -2.76 16.11
CA ALA A 9 21.91 -2.15 14.94
C ALA A 9 20.64 -2.92 14.54
N VAL A 10 20.69 -4.25 14.54
CA VAL A 10 19.54 -5.11 14.19
C VAL A 10 18.34 -4.89 15.09
N SER A 11 18.57 -4.79 16.41
CA SER A 11 17.49 -4.55 17.37
C SER A 11 16.88 -3.15 17.23
N ARG A 12 17.68 -2.14 16.86
CA ARG A 12 17.23 -0.74 16.71
C ARG A 12 16.51 -0.47 15.38
N PHE A 13 16.84 -1.20 14.33
CA PHE A 13 16.30 -0.95 12.98
C PHE A 13 15.33 -2.02 12.46
N GLY A 14 15.08 -3.09 13.23
CA GLY A 14 14.17 -4.18 12.88
C GLY A 14 12.70 -3.78 12.63
N ASP A 15 12.32 -2.56 13.00
CA ASP A 15 11.00 -2.02 12.72
C ASP A 15 10.83 -1.56 11.25
N ASP A 16 11.91 -1.49 10.44
CA ASP A 16 11.87 -1.05 9.05
C ASP A 16 11.93 -2.21 8.04
N PRO A 17 10.94 -2.37 7.14
CA PRO A 17 11.04 -3.36 6.06
C PRO A 17 12.26 -3.14 5.17
N ALA A 18 12.55 -1.88 4.82
CA ALA A 18 13.73 -1.57 4.05
C ALA A 18 15.00 -1.80 4.88
N GLY A 19 14.96 -1.50 6.18
CA GLY A 19 16.12 -1.65 7.07
C GLY A 19 16.61 -3.08 7.21
N ILE A 20 15.71 -4.07 7.33
CA ILE A 20 16.12 -5.48 7.39
C ILE A 20 16.80 -5.91 6.08
N GLY A 21 16.23 -5.57 4.92
CA GLY A 21 16.83 -5.90 3.62
C GLY A 21 18.21 -5.27 3.42
N HIS A 22 18.37 -3.99 3.74
CA HIS A 22 19.66 -3.30 3.67
C HIS A 22 20.68 -3.88 4.66
N PHE A 23 20.22 -4.25 5.85
CA PHE A 23 21.09 -4.83 6.86
C PHE A 23 21.66 -6.19 6.42
N ARG A 24 20.86 -7.05 5.78
CA ARG A 24 21.36 -8.30 5.18
C ARG A 24 22.51 -8.03 4.20
N LYS A 25 22.36 -7.02 3.34
CA LYS A 25 23.42 -6.63 2.39
C LYS A 25 24.72 -6.22 3.12
N VAL A 26 24.62 -5.47 4.21
CA VAL A 26 25.80 -5.07 5.00
C VAL A 26 26.46 -6.24 5.71
N VAL A 27 25.69 -7.16 6.31
CA VAL A 27 26.28 -8.35 6.95
C VAL A 27 27.10 -9.15 5.94
N ILE A 28 26.55 -9.40 4.75
CA ILE A 28 27.27 -10.09 3.68
C ILE A 28 28.51 -9.32 3.22
N GLY A 29 28.40 -8.00 3.01
CA GLY A 29 29.53 -7.16 2.64
C GLY A 29 30.66 -7.18 3.67
N LEU A 30 30.33 -7.10 4.96
CA LEU A 30 31.30 -7.18 6.06
C LEU A 30 31.96 -8.56 6.16
N ALA A 31 31.19 -9.64 5.92
CA ALA A 31 31.73 -11.00 5.89
C ALA A 31 32.76 -11.15 4.76
N ILE A 32 32.43 -10.69 3.56
CA ILE A 32 33.31 -10.78 2.37
C ILE A 32 34.56 -9.92 2.55
N ALA A 33 34.43 -8.71 3.11
CA ALA A 33 35.55 -7.82 3.38
C ALA A 33 36.46 -8.28 4.54
N GLY A 34 36.18 -9.43 5.17
CA GLY A 34 36.93 -9.92 6.33
C GLY A 34 36.78 -9.03 7.57
N LYS A 35 35.77 -8.15 7.60
CA LYS A 35 35.52 -7.20 8.70
C LYS A 35 34.62 -7.78 9.81
N LEU A 36 34.05 -8.98 9.58
CA LEU A 36 33.26 -9.74 10.54
C LEU A 36 34.16 -10.77 11.25
N ALA A 37 34.18 -10.74 12.58
CA ALA A 37 34.99 -11.68 13.37
C ALA A 37 34.33 -13.06 13.44
N GLY A 38 35.12 -14.12 13.28
CA GLY A 38 34.71 -15.51 13.52
C GLY A 38 35.52 -16.13 14.66
N GLU A 39 34.93 -17.07 15.38
CA GLU A 39 35.62 -17.80 16.46
C GLU A 39 36.49 -18.94 15.89
N GLY A 40 37.79 -18.97 16.20
CA GLY A 40 38.70 -20.07 15.84
C GLY A 40 39.81 -19.67 14.85
N GLN A 41 40.62 -20.66 14.45
CA GLN A 41 41.73 -20.43 13.53
C GLN A 41 41.21 -20.23 12.10
N PRO A 42 41.53 -19.10 11.44
CA PRO A 42 41.00 -18.81 10.12
C PRO A 42 41.64 -19.71 9.06
N LEU A 43 40.79 -20.37 8.26
CA LEU A 43 41.19 -21.05 7.03
C LEU A 43 41.29 -20.01 5.90
N THR A 44 42.36 -20.08 5.13
CA THR A 44 42.54 -19.27 3.92
C THR A 44 41.68 -19.80 2.76
N PRO A 45 41.32 -18.95 1.77
CA PRO A 45 40.61 -19.40 0.57
C PRO A 45 41.29 -20.58 -0.15
N ALA A 46 42.62 -20.60 -0.20
CA ALA A 46 43.40 -21.67 -0.82
C ALA A 46 43.24 -23.00 -0.06
N GLU A 47 43.38 -22.98 1.28
CA GLU A 47 43.18 -24.18 2.11
C GLU A 47 41.75 -24.71 2.02
N MET A 48 40.76 -23.82 1.94
CA MET A 48 39.37 -24.21 1.73
C MET A 48 39.19 -24.95 0.40
N LEU A 49 39.75 -24.42 -0.69
CA LEU A 49 39.67 -25.06 -2.01
C LEU A 49 40.34 -26.43 -2.04
N ASP A 50 41.51 -26.56 -1.43
CA ASP A 50 42.23 -27.85 -1.36
C ASP A 50 41.43 -28.91 -0.59
N GLN A 51 40.78 -28.52 0.51
CA GLN A 51 39.93 -29.43 1.28
C GLN A 51 38.62 -29.76 0.53
N ILE A 52 38.01 -28.80 -0.16
CA ILE A 52 36.84 -29.04 -1.02
C ILE A 52 37.18 -30.00 -2.14
N GLU A 53 38.35 -29.85 -2.78
CA GLU A 53 38.78 -30.75 -3.85
C GLU A 53 39.06 -32.17 -3.32
N SER A 54 39.64 -32.28 -2.12
CA SER A 54 39.83 -33.56 -1.43
C SER A 54 38.49 -34.26 -1.16
N GLU A 55 37.48 -33.52 -0.72
CA GLU A 55 36.14 -34.03 -0.49
C GLU A 55 35.44 -34.43 -1.79
N LYS A 56 35.61 -33.65 -2.87
CA LYS A 56 35.09 -34.01 -4.21
C LYS A 56 35.70 -35.31 -4.72
N ILE A 57 37.00 -35.52 -4.52
CA ILE A 57 37.65 -36.80 -4.88
C ILE A 57 37.05 -37.95 -4.08
N ARG A 58 36.76 -37.76 -2.79
CA ARG A 58 36.07 -38.77 -1.96
C ARG A 58 34.69 -39.11 -2.50
N LEU A 59 33.86 -38.09 -2.78
CA LEU A 59 32.50 -38.26 -3.32
C LEU A 59 32.49 -38.91 -4.71
N LEU A 60 33.50 -38.64 -5.55
CA LEU A 60 33.67 -39.29 -6.84
C LEU A 60 34.00 -40.79 -6.67
N ARG A 61 34.82 -41.13 -5.68
CA ARG A 61 35.19 -42.53 -5.38
C ARG A 61 34.03 -43.32 -4.79
N SER A 62 33.15 -42.69 -4.01
CA SER A 62 31.95 -43.32 -3.46
C SER A 62 30.80 -43.41 -4.46
N GLY A 63 30.89 -42.73 -5.60
CA GLY A 63 29.84 -42.71 -6.63
C GLY A 63 28.67 -41.78 -6.30
N GLU A 64 28.78 -40.96 -5.24
CA GLU A 64 27.76 -40.00 -4.82
C GLU A 64 27.63 -38.80 -5.77
N ILE A 65 28.69 -38.51 -6.54
CA ILE A 65 28.69 -37.47 -7.57
C ILE A 65 29.30 -37.97 -8.88
N SER A 66 28.84 -37.40 -9.99
CA SER A 66 29.46 -37.58 -11.31
C SER A 66 30.63 -36.60 -11.52
N LYS A 67 31.55 -36.92 -12.45
CA LYS A 67 32.73 -36.09 -12.75
C LYS A 67 32.31 -34.64 -13.07
N PRO A 68 32.64 -33.65 -12.21
CA PRO A 68 32.22 -32.28 -12.42
C PRO A 68 32.97 -31.66 -13.59
N LYS A 69 32.36 -30.68 -14.25
CA LYS A 69 33.02 -29.88 -15.28
C LYS A 69 34.07 -28.98 -14.61
N ARG A 70 35.18 -28.72 -15.33
CA ARG A 70 36.14 -27.70 -14.91
C ARG A 70 35.59 -26.32 -15.26
N PHE A 71 35.71 -25.39 -14.33
CA PHE A 71 35.33 -23.99 -14.50
C PHE A 71 36.59 -23.13 -14.58
N ALA A 72 36.53 -22.05 -15.34
CA ALA A 72 37.61 -21.08 -15.42
C ALA A 72 37.71 -20.28 -14.10
N PRO A 73 38.88 -19.72 -13.76
CA PRO A 73 39.01 -18.80 -12.64
C PRO A 73 38.05 -17.62 -12.76
N VAL A 74 37.59 -17.10 -11.61
CA VAL A 74 36.75 -15.89 -11.54
C VAL A 74 37.58 -14.68 -11.98
N ILE A 75 36.96 -13.78 -12.74
CA ILE A 75 37.56 -12.50 -13.18
C ILE A 75 36.78 -11.32 -12.58
N ASN A 76 37.42 -10.15 -12.47
CA ASN A 76 36.83 -8.96 -11.83
C ASN A 76 35.46 -8.58 -12.39
N ASP A 77 35.28 -8.63 -13.71
CA ASP A 77 34.03 -8.27 -14.40
C ASP A 77 32.81 -9.13 -14.02
N GLN A 78 33.03 -10.22 -13.26
CA GLN A 78 31.96 -11.11 -12.80
C GLN A 78 31.48 -10.79 -11.38
N LEU A 79 32.23 -9.97 -10.62
CA LEU A 79 31.94 -9.61 -9.24
C LEU A 79 30.93 -8.44 -9.17
N PRO A 80 30.12 -8.37 -8.09
CA PRO A 80 29.41 -7.14 -7.70
C PRO A 80 30.33 -5.92 -7.65
N GLU A 81 29.80 -4.73 -7.93
CA GLU A 81 30.58 -3.46 -7.91
C GLU A 81 31.28 -3.22 -6.55
N ASP A 82 30.70 -3.76 -5.48
CA ASP A 82 31.19 -3.63 -4.11
C ASP A 82 32.47 -4.48 -3.84
N PHE A 83 32.94 -5.32 -4.78
CA PHE A 83 34.08 -6.23 -4.57
C PHE A 83 35.11 -6.21 -5.72
N ALA A 84 36.39 -6.21 -5.36
CA ALA A 84 37.50 -6.15 -6.34
C ALA A 84 38.58 -7.24 -6.19
N ASP A 85 38.59 -8.01 -5.10
CA ASP A 85 39.59 -9.06 -4.88
C ASP A 85 39.07 -10.45 -5.32
N THR A 86 39.43 -10.87 -6.53
CA THR A 86 39.07 -12.19 -7.06
C THR A 86 39.78 -13.36 -6.38
N SER A 87 40.88 -13.14 -5.64
CA SER A 87 41.65 -14.23 -5.03
C SER A 87 40.87 -14.96 -3.93
N ALA A 88 39.83 -14.32 -3.40
CA ALA A 88 38.91 -14.87 -2.43
C ALA A 88 37.66 -15.54 -3.05
N PHE A 89 37.58 -15.70 -4.37
CA PHE A 89 36.37 -16.23 -5.04
C PHE A 89 36.64 -17.51 -5.84
N ALA A 90 35.62 -18.35 -5.92
CA ALA A 90 35.58 -19.51 -6.82
C ALA A 90 34.29 -19.50 -7.64
N SER A 91 34.25 -20.22 -8.76
CA SER A 91 32.98 -20.47 -9.43
C SER A 91 32.12 -21.39 -8.56
N LEU A 92 30.82 -21.13 -8.48
CA LEU A 92 29.89 -21.91 -7.66
C LEU A 92 29.93 -23.40 -8.00
N GLY A 93 30.07 -23.76 -9.28
CA GLY A 93 30.21 -25.15 -9.73
C GLY A 93 31.52 -25.83 -9.31
N ALA A 94 32.53 -25.07 -8.89
CA ALA A 94 33.76 -25.64 -8.33
C ALA A 94 33.55 -26.14 -6.89
N VAL A 95 32.61 -25.55 -6.16
CA VAL A 95 32.37 -25.80 -4.73
C VAL A 95 31.03 -26.45 -4.40
N ALA A 96 30.09 -26.47 -5.35
CA ALA A 96 28.78 -27.07 -5.18
C ALA A 96 28.31 -27.82 -6.43
N ARG A 97 27.52 -28.87 -6.23
CA ARG A 97 26.73 -29.51 -7.30
C ARG A 97 25.40 -28.79 -7.44
N ILE A 98 24.89 -28.73 -8.67
CA ILE A 98 23.63 -28.05 -9.00
C ILE A 98 22.73 -29.02 -9.76
N GLU A 99 21.55 -29.27 -9.20
CA GLU A 99 20.62 -30.28 -9.68
C GLU A 99 19.26 -29.65 -9.96
N LYS A 100 18.66 -29.98 -11.11
CA LYS A 100 17.36 -29.46 -11.50
C LYS A 100 16.25 -30.22 -10.76
N GLY A 101 15.17 -29.54 -10.40
CA GLY A 101 14.01 -30.18 -9.80
C GLY A 101 13.38 -31.24 -10.70
N LEU A 102 12.83 -32.28 -10.07
CA LEU A 102 12.29 -33.46 -10.75
C LEU A 102 10.76 -33.47 -10.73
N THR A 103 10.14 -32.75 -9.80
CA THR A 103 8.70 -32.78 -9.58
C THR A 103 7.96 -31.76 -10.45
N GLY A 104 7.03 -32.24 -11.29
CA GLY A 104 6.14 -31.38 -12.08
C GLY A 104 5.08 -30.70 -11.20
N ILE A 105 5.12 -29.37 -11.08
CA ILE A 105 4.30 -28.61 -10.11
C ILE A 105 2.80 -28.84 -10.27
N GLN A 106 2.27 -28.81 -11.50
CA GLN A 106 0.82 -28.94 -11.76
C GLN A 106 0.28 -30.35 -11.50
N GLY A 107 1.13 -31.38 -11.57
CA GLY A 107 0.75 -32.79 -11.41
C GLY A 107 1.13 -33.40 -10.06
N ALA A 108 1.72 -32.61 -9.16
CA ALA A 108 2.19 -33.09 -7.88
C ALA A 108 1.02 -33.50 -6.97
N LYS A 109 1.06 -34.74 -6.47
CA LYS A 109 0.10 -35.25 -5.49
C LYS A 109 0.45 -34.75 -4.11
N ARG A 110 -0.51 -34.19 -3.38
CA ARG A 110 -0.30 -33.71 -2.00
C ARG A 110 0.13 -34.86 -1.08
N GLY A 111 1.08 -34.58 -0.19
CA GLY A 111 1.58 -35.56 0.78
C GLY A 111 2.33 -34.92 1.94
N SER A 112 3.24 -35.68 2.56
CA SER A 112 3.95 -35.30 3.80
C SER A 112 5.25 -34.55 3.59
N PHE A 113 5.79 -34.52 2.36
CA PHE A 113 7.05 -33.83 2.08
C PHE A 113 6.79 -32.43 1.55
N PRO A 114 7.60 -31.43 1.92
CA PRO A 114 7.51 -30.10 1.33
C PRO A 114 7.89 -30.14 -0.16
N LEU A 115 7.08 -29.49 -0.99
CA LEU A 115 7.37 -29.21 -2.39
C LEU A 115 7.76 -27.75 -2.55
N VAL A 116 9.02 -27.51 -2.87
CA VAL A 116 9.51 -26.15 -3.13
C VAL A 116 9.11 -25.73 -4.54
N VAL A 117 8.42 -24.59 -4.61
CA VAL A 117 7.93 -23.94 -5.84
C VAL A 117 8.41 -22.49 -5.87
N THR A 118 8.05 -21.72 -6.90
CA THR A 118 8.44 -20.30 -7.00
C THR A 118 7.75 -19.40 -5.95
N ALA A 119 6.58 -19.80 -5.44
CA ALA A 119 5.88 -19.12 -4.35
C ALA A 119 6.63 -19.24 -3.01
N ALA A 120 6.39 -18.31 -2.05
CA ALA A 120 7.04 -18.36 -0.73
C ALA A 120 6.61 -19.59 0.07
N GLU A 121 5.31 -19.84 0.12
CA GLU A 121 4.78 -20.98 0.83
C GLU A 121 5.15 -22.28 0.13
N ARG A 122 5.53 -23.27 0.94
CA ARG A 122 5.81 -24.62 0.45
C ARG A 122 4.48 -25.28 0.11
N SER A 123 4.41 -25.87 -1.08
CA SER A 123 3.38 -26.86 -1.39
C SER A 123 3.74 -28.18 -0.71
N SER A 124 2.96 -29.24 -0.94
CA SER A 124 3.30 -30.56 -0.44
C SER A 124 3.29 -31.63 -1.53
N CYS A 125 4.10 -32.67 -1.33
CA CYS A 125 4.20 -33.83 -2.20
C CYS A 125 4.25 -35.15 -1.41
N ASP A 126 3.87 -36.25 -2.05
CA ASP A 126 3.88 -37.61 -1.50
C ASP A 126 5.25 -38.31 -1.55
N HIS A 127 6.23 -37.69 -2.22
CA HIS A 127 7.62 -38.15 -2.30
C HIS A 127 8.59 -36.98 -2.10
N PHE A 128 9.88 -37.30 -1.99
CA PHE A 128 10.97 -36.33 -1.97
C PHE A 128 11.96 -36.62 -3.10
N ASP A 129 12.56 -35.57 -3.63
CA ASP A 129 13.58 -35.64 -4.69
C ASP A 129 14.99 -35.58 -4.08
N PHE A 130 15.14 -34.81 -3.00
CA PHE A 130 16.43 -34.49 -2.40
C PHE A 130 16.39 -34.57 -0.87
N GLU A 131 17.56 -34.82 -0.29
CA GLU A 131 17.80 -34.79 1.16
C GLU A 131 19.05 -33.96 1.46
N GLY A 132 18.92 -33.01 2.39
CA GLY A 132 20.02 -32.15 2.86
C GLY A 132 19.68 -30.66 2.81
N ALA A 133 20.68 -29.82 3.10
CA ALA A 133 20.56 -28.37 3.03
C ALA A 133 20.91 -27.86 1.62
N ALA A 134 20.03 -27.04 1.03
CA ALA A 134 20.20 -26.52 -0.33
C ALA A 134 19.77 -25.06 -0.47
N THR A 135 20.55 -24.30 -1.24
CA THR A 135 20.05 -23.08 -1.87
C THR A 135 19.27 -23.43 -3.12
N ILE A 136 18.11 -22.83 -3.33
CA ILE A 136 17.22 -23.12 -4.46
C ILE A 136 17.00 -21.86 -5.28
N VAL A 137 17.29 -21.95 -6.57
CA VAL A 137 17.26 -20.83 -7.52
C VAL A 137 16.22 -21.09 -8.62
N PRO A 138 15.35 -20.11 -8.94
CA PRO A 138 14.48 -20.20 -10.10
C PRO A 138 15.23 -20.22 -11.43
N LEU A 139 14.80 -21.09 -12.34
CA LEU A 139 15.36 -21.22 -13.69
C LEU A 139 14.61 -20.41 -14.74
N VAL A 140 13.51 -19.75 -14.34
CA VAL A 140 12.64 -18.98 -15.21
C VAL A 140 12.36 -17.61 -14.59
N SER A 141 12.15 -16.61 -15.44
CA SER A 141 11.82 -15.26 -14.98
C SER A 141 10.47 -15.23 -14.26
N SER A 142 10.36 -14.40 -13.22
CA SER A 142 9.08 -14.12 -12.54
C SER A 142 8.10 -13.30 -13.40
N THR A 143 8.58 -12.66 -14.47
CA THR A 143 7.77 -11.83 -15.38
C THR A 143 7.71 -12.46 -16.78
N GLY A 144 6.50 -12.77 -17.28
CA GLY A 144 6.28 -13.56 -18.50
C GLY A 144 6.47 -12.85 -19.85
N HIS A 145 7.12 -11.69 -19.93
CA HIS A 145 7.16 -10.87 -21.16
C HIS A 145 8.58 -10.42 -21.55
N GLY A 146 9.54 -11.34 -21.66
CA GLY A 146 10.90 -11.00 -22.13
C GLY A 146 11.75 -10.19 -21.14
N ASN A 147 11.23 -9.87 -19.96
CA ASN A 147 11.98 -9.18 -18.92
C ASN A 147 12.62 -10.19 -17.95
N ALA A 148 13.91 -10.02 -17.67
CA ALA A 148 14.63 -10.84 -16.71
C ALA A 148 14.32 -10.37 -15.29
N SER A 149 13.77 -11.27 -14.46
CA SER A 149 13.51 -10.97 -13.06
C SER A 149 13.50 -12.24 -12.23
N ILE A 150 14.01 -12.16 -11.00
CA ILE A 150 13.88 -13.21 -9.99
C ILE A 150 13.29 -12.57 -8.73
N ASN A 151 12.06 -12.94 -8.40
CA ASN A 151 11.39 -12.40 -7.21
C ASN A 151 12.11 -12.84 -5.91
N ARG A 152 12.35 -14.14 -5.76
CA ARG A 152 12.97 -14.72 -4.56
C ARG A 152 13.76 -16.00 -4.86
N LEU A 153 14.74 -16.29 -4.02
CA LEU A 153 15.38 -17.59 -3.89
C LEU A 153 14.76 -18.33 -2.69
N HIS A 154 15.12 -19.60 -2.52
CA HIS A 154 14.68 -20.39 -1.37
C HIS A 154 15.84 -21.08 -0.67
N TYR A 155 15.71 -21.26 0.64
CA TYR A 155 16.52 -22.17 1.43
C TYR A 155 15.65 -23.34 1.88
N GLN A 156 16.20 -24.56 1.85
CA GLN A 156 15.50 -25.76 2.30
C GLN A 156 16.46 -26.74 2.94
N GLU A 157 16.03 -27.34 4.05
CA GLU A 157 16.72 -28.43 4.73
C GLU A 157 15.83 -29.68 4.79
N GLY A 158 16.44 -30.82 5.09
CA GLY A 158 15.76 -32.10 5.26
C GLY A 158 15.36 -32.73 3.92
N ARG A 159 14.28 -33.52 3.94
CA ARG A 159 13.76 -34.20 2.74
C ARG A 159 12.70 -33.34 2.06
N PHE A 160 12.88 -33.05 0.78
CA PHE A 160 11.96 -32.21 0.02
C PHE A 160 11.86 -32.62 -1.46
N ALA A 161 10.72 -32.32 -2.07
CA ALA A 161 10.52 -32.35 -3.51
C ALA A 161 10.78 -30.96 -4.11
N LEU A 162 11.21 -30.91 -5.37
CA LEU A 162 11.58 -29.67 -6.03
C LEU A 162 10.92 -29.53 -7.40
N GLY A 163 10.26 -28.39 -7.60
CA GLY A 163 9.64 -28.04 -8.89
C GLY A 163 10.64 -28.05 -10.05
N THR A 164 10.23 -28.58 -11.21
CA THR A 164 11.08 -28.69 -12.42
C THR A 164 11.62 -27.38 -12.98
N ILE A 165 11.06 -26.23 -12.57
CA ILE A 165 11.52 -24.89 -12.96
C ILE A 165 12.51 -24.27 -11.96
N LEU A 166 13.01 -25.07 -11.02
CA LEU A 166 13.97 -24.66 -9.99
C LEU A 166 15.22 -25.55 -10.08
N ALA A 167 16.33 -25.07 -9.52
CA ALA A 167 17.52 -25.87 -9.26
C ALA A 167 17.97 -25.76 -7.81
N ALA A 168 18.40 -26.88 -7.23
CA ALA A 168 19.00 -26.96 -5.91
C ALA A 168 20.53 -26.99 -6.02
N ILE A 169 21.19 -26.22 -5.16
CA ILE A 169 22.64 -26.09 -5.05
C ILE A 169 23.05 -26.75 -3.72
N PHE A 170 23.86 -27.80 -3.81
CA PHE A 170 24.40 -28.53 -2.66
C PHE A 170 25.92 -28.35 -2.61
N PRO A 171 26.47 -27.75 -1.54
CA PRO A 171 27.92 -27.68 -1.33
C PRO A 171 28.54 -29.08 -1.33
N TYR A 172 29.71 -29.24 -1.95
CA TYR A 172 30.45 -30.51 -1.88
C TYR A 172 30.98 -30.79 -0.48
N ALA A 173 31.35 -29.74 0.26
CA ALA A 173 31.81 -29.80 1.63
C ALA A 173 30.98 -28.84 2.51
N PRO A 174 29.80 -29.26 3.01
CA PRO A 174 28.89 -28.41 3.79
C PRO A 174 29.49 -27.84 5.09
N ASN A 175 30.54 -28.48 5.62
CA ASN A 175 31.31 -28.00 6.77
C ASN A 175 32.26 -26.85 6.43
N LEU A 176 32.59 -26.67 5.15
CA LEU A 176 33.46 -25.59 4.67
C LEU A 176 32.67 -24.46 4.02
N ILE A 177 31.61 -24.78 3.29
CA ILE A 177 30.72 -23.80 2.67
C ILE A 177 29.28 -24.16 2.99
N SER A 178 28.60 -23.29 3.74
CA SER A 178 27.22 -23.44 4.15
C SER A 178 26.28 -23.21 2.96
N ALA A 179 25.29 -24.10 2.80
CA ALA A 179 24.21 -23.89 1.85
C ALA A 179 23.34 -22.68 2.22
N ARG A 180 23.31 -22.30 3.50
CA ARG A 180 22.62 -21.09 3.96
C ARG A 180 23.39 -19.84 3.54
N PHE A 181 24.70 -19.84 3.73
CA PHE A 181 25.54 -18.73 3.29
C PHE A 181 25.41 -18.47 1.78
N ILE A 182 25.44 -19.52 0.94
CA ILE A 182 25.22 -19.40 -0.51
C ILE A 182 23.85 -18.75 -0.78
N PHE A 183 22.80 -19.17 -0.06
CA PHE A 183 21.46 -18.61 -0.21
C PHE A 183 21.43 -17.12 0.12
N GLU A 184 22.04 -16.69 1.22
CA GLU A 184 22.03 -15.29 1.66
C GLU A 184 22.81 -14.39 0.70
N TYR A 185 24.00 -14.84 0.27
CA TYR A 185 24.81 -14.12 -0.70
C TYR A 185 24.09 -13.97 -2.05
N LEU A 186 23.56 -15.07 -2.60
CA LEU A 186 22.84 -15.03 -3.87
C LEU A 186 21.53 -14.26 -3.78
N SER A 187 20.85 -14.28 -2.63
CA SER A 187 19.61 -13.49 -2.43
C SER A 187 19.90 -12.00 -2.38
N THR A 188 21.02 -11.62 -1.76
CA THR A 188 21.47 -10.23 -1.63
C THR A 188 21.83 -9.62 -2.98
N PHE A 189 22.60 -10.35 -3.80
CA PHE A 189 23.10 -9.87 -5.10
C PHE A 189 22.42 -10.55 -6.29
N LYS A 190 21.15 -10.95 -6.14
CA LYS A 190 20.44 -11.76 -7.16
C LYS A 190 20.41 -11.10 -8.53
N ASP A 191 20.28 -9.77 -8.58
CA ASP A 191 20.14 -9.05 -9.83
C ASP A 191 21.48 -9.02 -10.59
N GLU A 192 22.57 -8.76 -9.88
CA GLU A 192 23.95 -8.71 -10.38
C GLU A 192 24.50 -10.11 -10.72
N LEU A 193 24.15 -11.12 -9.92
CA LEU A 193 24.71 -12.47 -10.04
C LEU A 193 23.86 -13.41 -10.88
N LEU A 194 22.53 -13.35 -10.80
CA LEU A 194 21.63 -14.32 -11.43
C LEU A 194 20.82 -13.70 -12.57
N VAL A 195 20.16 -12.57 -12.34
CA VAL A 195 19.30 -11.92 -13.34
C VAL A 195 20.10 -11.46 -14.55
N SER A 196 21.28 -10.87 -14.32
CA SER A 196 22.24 -10.48 -15.38
C SER A 196 22.66 -11.65 -16.29
N ARG A 197 22.58 -12.89 -15.79
CA ARG A 197 22.95 -14.11 -16.51
C ARG A 197 21.75 -14.80 -17.17
N MET A 198 20.53 -14.27 -17.04
CA MET A 198 19.37 -14.81 -17.72
C MET A 198 19.39 -14.48 -19.21
N THR A 199 18.81 -15.34 -20.04
CA THR A 199 18.69 -15.12 -21.49
C THR A 199 17.34 -15.54 -22.02
N GLY A 200 16.91 -14.86 -23.08
CA GLY A 200 15.70 -15.17 -23.82
C GLY A 200 15.01 -13.88 -24.24
N THR A 201 14.32 -13.90 -25.38
CA THR A 201 13.54 -12.76 -25.87
C THR A 201 12.09 -12.86 -25.43
N ALA A 202 11.45 -14.02 -25.60
CA ALA A 202 10.09 -14.29 -25.12
C ALA A 202 10.10 -15.02 -23.77
N ASN A 203 10.88 -16.09 -23.66
CA ASN A 203 11.02 -16.90 -22.45
C ASN A 203 12.40 -16.72 -21.84
N VAL A 204 12.49 -15.86 -20.83
CA VAL A 204 13.74 -15.58 -20.14
C VAL A 204 14.03 -16.70 -19.14
N THR A 205 15.18 -17.37 -19.31
CA THR A 205 15.59 -18.53 -18.51
C THR A 205 17.01 -18.40 -18.01
N LEU A 206 17.30 -19.09 -16.91
CA LEU A 206 18.62 -19.22 -16.32
C LEU A 206 19.03 -20.69 -16.37
N SER A 207 20.11 -21.00 -17.09
CA SER A 207 20.59 -22.38 -17.19
C SER A 207 21.44 -22.78 -15.99
N VAL A 208 21.38 -24.06 -15.60
CA VAL A 208 22.24 -24.64 -14.54
C VAL A 208 23.72 -24.36 -14.78
N ARG A 209 24.16 -24.39 -16.04
CA ARG A 209 25.54 -24.04 -16.41
C ARG A 209 25.92 -22.61 -15.99
N ARG A 210 25.05 -21.64 -16.26
CA ARG A 210 25.32 -20.24 -15.91
C ARG A 210 25.25 -19.99 -14.41
N ILE A 211 24.41 -20.72 -13.68
CA ILE A 211 24.42 -20.70 -12.21
C ILE A 211 25.77 -21.22 -11.69
N ALA A 212 26.30 -22.28 -12.28
CA ALA A 212 27.61 -22.83 -11.90
C ALA A 212 28.79 -21.88 -12.16
N GLU A 213 28.64 -20.93 -13.09
CA GLU A 213 29.64 -19.91 -13.41
C GLU A 213 29.56 -18.67 -12.48
N VAL A 214 28.59 -18.60 -11.56
CA VAL A 214 28.46 -17.49 -10.60
C VAL A 214 29.66 -17.49 -9.64
N PRO A 215 30.31 -16.35 -9.41
CA PRO A 215 31.38 -16.26 -8.41
C PRO A 215 30.82 -16.29 -6.99
N ILE A 216 31.38 -17.16 -6.15
CA ILE A 216 31.04 -17.30 -4.73
C ILE A 216 32.28 -16.99 -3.88
N PRO A 217 32.15 -16.15 -2.83
CA PRO A 217 33.26 -15.84 -1.94
C PRO A 217 33.59 -17.04 -1.04
N LEU A 218 34.88 -17.29 -0.86
CA LEU A 218 35.45 -18.32 0.01
C LEU A 218 35.73 -17.70 1.38
N ILE A 219 34.67 -17.62 2.18
CA ILE A 219 34.74 -17.05 3.53
C ILE A 219 35.03 -18.16 4.53
N CYS A 220 35.85 -17.88 5.55
CA CYS A 220 36.13 -18.86 6.61
C CYS A 220 34.82 -19.42 7.22
N PRO A 221 34.71 -20.74 7.48
CA PRO A 221 33.47 -21.35 7.98
C PRO A 221 32.94 -20.74 9.28
N THR A 222 33.83 -20.21 10.12
CA THR A 222 33.49 -19.57 11.39
C THR A 222 32.77 -18.24 11.17
N VAL A 223 33.21 -17.46 10.20
CA VAL A 223 32.56 -16.21 9.76
C VAL A 223 31.25 -16.48 9.03
N GLN A 224 31.16 -17.56 8.24
CA GLN A 224 29.89 -18.01 7.65
C GLN A 224 28.87 -18.35 8.73
N ARG A 225 29.27 -19.02 9.82
CA ARG A 225 28.36 -19.31 10.95
C ARG A 225 27.84 -18.04 11.61
N THR A 226 28.72 -17.07 11.89
CA THR A 226 28.30 -15.76 12.42
C THR A 226 27.34 -15.04 11.46
N THR A 227 27.57 -15.15 10.15
CA THR A 227 26.67 -14.61 9.13
C THR A 227 25.31 -15.29 9.20
N ASP A 228 25.26 -16.63 9.24
CA ASP A 228 24.03 -17.41 9.33
C ASP A 228 23.24 -17.08 10.61
N GLU A 229 23.91 -16.88 11.75
CA GLU A 229 23.29 -16.44 13.02
C GLU A 229 22.64 -15.04 12.91
N LEU A 230 23.35 -14.08 12.32
CA LEU A 230 22.83 -12.73 12.10
C LEU A 230 21.65 -12.73 11.13
N MET A 231 21.68 -13.57 10.11
CA MET A 231 20.58 -13.72 9.15
C MET A 231 19.37 -14.39 9.78
N ALA A 232 19.57 -15.38 10.65
CA ALA A 232 18.48 -15.99 11.43
C ALA A 232 17.83 -14.97 12.38
N LEU A 233 18.62 -14.07 12.99
CA LEU A 233 18.07 -12.95 13.78
C LEU A 233 17.24 -11.99 12.92
N CYS A 234 17.68 -11.71 11.68
CA CYS A 234 16.90 -10.91 10.73
C CYS A 234 15.56 -11.59 10.38
N ASP A 235 15.57 -12.90 10.12
CA ASP A 235 14.36 -13.69 9.86
C ASP A 235 13.37 -13.60 11.04
N GLN A 236 13.87 -13.73 12.27
CA GLN A 236 13.06 -13.67 13.49
C GLN A 236 12.43 -12.28 13.68
N LEU A 237 13.18 -11.21 13.45
CA LEU A 237 12.66 -9.84 13.57
C LEU A 237 11.63 -9.53 12.49
N GLU A 238 11.87 -9.97 11.26
CA GLU A 238 10.93 -9.82 10.16
C GLU A 238 9.61 -10.54 10.48
N ALA A 239 9.68 -11.78 10.95
CA ALA A 239 8.50 -12.55 11.38
C ALA A 239 7.76 -11.90 12.56
N ALA A 240 8.48 -11.45 13.59
CA ALA A 240 7.91 -10.77 14.74
C ALA A 240 7.20 -9.47 14.33
N ARG A 241 7.80 -8.71 13.40
CA ARG A 241 7.21 -7.49 12.86
C ARG A 241 5.95 -7.78 12.06
N VAL A 242 5.97 -8.75 11.13
CA VAL A 242 4.78 -9.14 10.36
C VAL A 242 3.64 -9.55 11.29
N SER A 243 3.94 -10.34 12.33
CA SER A 243 2.94 -10.73 13.33
C SER A 243 2.37 -9.53 14.10
N ARG A 244 3.23 -8.59 14.55
CA ARG A 244 2.81 -7.36 15.24
C ARG A 244 1.95 -6.47 14.36
N GLU A 245 2.32 -6.31 13.09
CA GLU A 245 1.54 -5.52 12.12
C GLU A 245 0.18 -6.15 11.84
N ALA A 246 0.12 -7.47 11.65
CA ALA A 246 -1.15 -8.18 11.47
C ALA A 246 -2.07 -8.07 12.70
N ALA A 247 -1.51 -8.18 13.90
CA ALA A 247 -2.25 -7.97 15.15
C ALA A 247 -2.78 -6.53 15.27
N ARG A 248 -1.95 -5.53 14.92
CA ARG A 248 -2.36 -4.13 14.91
C ARG A 248 -3.46 -3.87 13.87
N ASP A 249 -3.33 -4.37 12.65
CA ASP A 249 -4.35 -4.20 11.61
C ASP A 249 -5.69 -4.81 12.04
N THR A 250 -5.66 -6.01 12.62
CA THR A 250 -6.86 -6.66 13.19
C THR A 250 -7.47 -5.80 14.30
N PHE A 251 -6.63 -5.30 15.21
CA PHE A 251 -7.08 -4.49 16.34
C PHE A 251 -7.67 -3.14 15.91
N THR A 252 -7.02 -2.43 14.99
CA THR A 252 -7.50 -1.17 14.40
C THR A 252 -8.82 -1.38 13.67
N LEU A 253 -8.93 -2.39 12.81
CA LEU A 253 -10.17 -2.71 12.10
C LEU A 253 -11.32 -3.01 13.07
N SER A 254 -11.08 -3.86 14.08
CA SER A 254 -12.10 -4.19 15.08
C SER A 254 -12.53 -2.98 15.91
N THR A 255 -11.59 -2.10 16.28
CA THR A 255 -11.88 -0.87 17.04
C THR A 255 -12.71 0.10 16.20
N LEU A 256 -12.34 0.33 14.94
CA LEU A 256 -13.09 1.22 14.05
C LEU A 256 -14.45 0.64 13.65
N ALA A 257 -14.57 -0.69 13.51
CA ALA A 257 -15.84 -1.36 13.23
C ALA A 257 -16.87 -1.09 14.34
N LYS A 258 -16.46 -1.19 15.62
CA LYS A 258 -17.32 -0.85 16.76
C LYS A 258 -17.83 0.58 16.73
N LEU A 259 -17.04 1.53 16.22
CA LEU A 259 -17.48 2.92 16.06
C LEU A 259 -18.44 3.10 14.88
N ASN A 260 -18.22 2.36 13.79
CA ASN A 260 -19.04 2.42 12.59
C ASN A 260 -20.37 1.66 12.71
N THR A 261 -20.47 0.70 13.62
CA THR A 261 -21.71 -0.01 13.99
C THR A 261 -21.82 -0.06 15.51
N PRO A 262 -22.13 1.07 16.14
CA PRO A 262 -22.06 1.19 17.59
C PRO A 262 -23.24 0.51 18.27
N ASP A 263 -22.94 -0.27 19.30
CA ASP A 263 -23.93 -0.66 20.29
C ASP A 263 -24.17 0.54 21.24
N PRO A 264 -25.43 1.00 21.41
CA PRO A 264 -25.75 2.16 22.24
C PRO A 264 -25.18 2.12 23.66
N GLU A 265 -25.07 0.94 24.28
CA GLU A 265 -24.59 0.79 25.67
C GLU A 265 -23.06 0.91 25.76
N THR A 266 -22.35 0.51 24.71
CA THR A 266 -20.88 0.41 24.69
C THR A 266 -20.19 1.48 23.85
N PHE A 267 -20.96 2.32 23.14
CA PHE A 267 -20.42 3.36 22.27
C PHE A 267 -19.49 4.35 22.98
N ALA A 268 -19.92 4.92 24.12
CA ALA A 268 -19.13 5.90 24.85
C ALA A 268 -17.77 5.35 25.35
N PRO A 269 -17.69 4.15 25.96
CA PRO A 269 -16.41 3.56 26.32
C PRO A 269 -15.58 3.16 25.09
N ASP A 270 -16.18 2.64 24.03
CA ASP A 270 -15.46 2.28 22.79
C ASP A 270 -14.85 3.52 22.09
N ALA A 271 -15.59 4.62 22.02
CA ALA A 271 -15.12 5.89 21.47
C ALA A 271 -13.98 6.48 22.30
N ARG A 272 -14.09 6.45 23.63
CA ARG A 272 -13.01 6.91 24.53
C ARG A 272 -11.76 6.06 24.37
N PHE A 273 -11.92 4.75 24.26
CA PHE A 273 -10.81 3.82 24.03
C PHE A 273 -10.10 4.12 22.71
N ALA A 274 -10.85 4.26 21.61
CA ALA A 274 -10.28 4.54 20.29
C ALA A 274 -9.53 5.88 20.27
N LEU A 275 -10.11 6.94 20.86
CA LEU A 275 -9.48 8.27 20.94
C LEU A 275 -8.20 8.26 21.79
N ALA A 276 -8.21 7.55 22.93
CA ALA A 276 -7.04 7.43 23.80
C ALA A 276 -5.90 6.63 23.16
N ASN A 277 -6.21 5.76 22.19
CA ASN A 277 -5.26 4.86 21.55
C ASN A 277 -5.04 5.19 20.07
N LEU A 278 -5.36 6.40 19.59
CA LEU A 278 -5.20 6.77 18.18
C LEU A 278 -3.77 6.55 17.67
N ALA A 279 -2.77 7.09 18.36
CA ALA A 279 -1.37 6.99 17.95
C ALA A 279 -0.87 5.54 17.78
N PRO A 280 -1.08 4.61 18.75
CA PRO A 280 -0.69 3.21 18.56
C PRO A 280 -1.56 2.44 17.57
N LEU A 281 -2.75 2.94 17.21
CA LEU A 281 -3.65 2.33 16.22
C LEU A 281 -3.36 2.77 14.77
N THR A 282 -2.75 3.95 14.59
CA THR A 282 -2.47 4.53 13.27
C THR A 282 -0.96 4.71 13.08
N THR A 283 -0.28 3.67 12.59
CA THR A 283 1.15 3.73 12.26
C THR A 283 1.43 3.74 10.77
N ARG A 284 0.38 3.68 9.93
CA ARG A 284 0.48 3.77 8.47
C ARG A 284 -0.55 4.74 7.89
N PRO A 285 -0.29 5.39 6.74
CA PRO A 285 -1.23 6.33 6.12
C PRO A 285 -2.61 5.74 5.76
N ASP A 286 -2.69 4.44 5.42
CA ASP A 286 -3.96 3.77 5.10
C ASP A 286 -4.91 3.68 6.30
N GLN A 287 -4.36 3.51 7.51
CA GLN A 287 -5.15 3.46 8.76
C GLN A 287 -5.75 4.84 9.10
N ILE A 288 -5.05 5.93 8.76
CA ILE A 288 -5.54 7.30 8.96
C ILE A 288 -6.73 7.59 8.04
N LYS A 289 -6.68 7.09 6.79
CA LYS A 289 -7.82 7.22 5.87
C LYS A 289 -9.09 6.56 6.43
N GLN A 290 -8.95 5.37 7.02
CA GLN A 290 -10.07 4.68 7.66
C GLN A 290 -10.60 5.48 8.87
N LEU A 291 -9.72 6.04 9.69
CA LEU A 291 -10.10 6.90 10.81
C LEU A 291 -10.89 8.14 10.36
N ARG A 292 -10.44 8.84 9.31
CA ARG A 292 -11.15 9.99 8.72
C ARG A 292 -12.57 9.58 8.30
N GLN A 293 -12.70 8.41 7.67
CA GLN A 293 -14.01 7.90 7.28
C GLN A 293 -14.90 7.62 8.50
N THR A 294 -14.37 7.00 9.56
CA THR A 294 -15.10 6.78 10.81
C THR A 294 -15.56 8.10 11.44
N ILE A 295 -14.73 9.14 11.45
CA ILE A 295 -15.12 10.48 11.96
C ILE A 295 -16.33 11.02 11.19
N LEU A 296 -16.33 10.93 9.86
CA LEU A 296 -17.46 11.38 9.04
C LEU A 296 -18.71 10.54 9.29
N ASN A 297 -18.57 9.23 9.43
CA ASN A 297 -19.68 8.32 9.73
C ASN A 297 -20.33 8.63 11.10
N LEU A 298 -19.52 8.94 12.11
CA LEU A 298 -20.01 9.37 13.44
C LEU A 298 -20.69 10.74 13.37
N ALA A 299 -20.15 11.66 12.57
CA ALA A 299 -20.72 13.00 12.37
C ALA A 299 -22.13 12.94 11.79
N VAL A 300 -22.37 12.13 10.76
CA VAL A 300 -23.69 12.03 10.10
C VAL A 300 -24.75 11.28 10.89
N ARG A 301 -24.34 10.57 11.95
CA ARG A 301 -25.23 9.85 12.88
C ARG A 301 -25.51 10.63 14.17
N GLY A 302 -24.97 11.86 14.28
CA GLY A 302 -25.07 12.69 15.47
C GLY A 302 -24.42 12.05 16.71
N LYS A 303 -23.34 11.29 16.51
CA LYS A 303 -22.60 10.61 17.58
C LYS A 303 -21.29 11.31 17.94
N LEU A 304 -21.00 12.45 17.32
CA LEU A 304 -19.74 13.16 17.48
C LEU A 304 -19.78 14.27 18.54
N VAL A 305 -20.96 14.82 18.81
CA VAL A 305 -21.19 15.90 19.78
C VAL A 305 -22.37 15.55 20.66
N GLU A 306 -22.45 16.16 21.85
CA GLU A 306 -23.60 16.01 22.72
C GLU A 306 -24.84 16.69 22.12
N HIS A 307 -25.99 16.04 22.26
CA HIS A 307 -27.27 16.56 21.82
C HIS A 307 -27.82 17.55 22.85
N ASP A 308 -28.23 18.73 22.40
CA ASP A 308 -28.82 19.76 23.25
C ASP A 308 -30.33 19.79 23.03
N THR A 309 -31.09 19.43 24.06
CA THR A 309 -32.56 19.41 24.00
C THR A 309 -33.19 20.81 23.86
N ALA A 310 -32.42 21.88 24.08
CA ALA A 310 -32.87 23.24 23.87
C ALA A 310 -32.71 23.71 22.41
N ASP A 311 -32.01 22.95 21.57
CA ASP A 311 -31.87 23.29 20.15
C ASP A 311 -33.22 23.23 19.44
N GLU A 312 -33.42 24.17 18.51
CA GLU A 312 -34.57 24.13 17.62
C GLU A 312 -34.52 22.88 16.73
N PRO A 313 -35.60 22.09 16.64
CA PRO A 313 -35.59 20.85 15.88
C PRO A 313 -35.37 21.13 14.38
N ALA A 314 -34.79 20.16 13.68
CA ALA A 314 -34.53 20.26 12.24
C ALA A 314 -35.79 20.53 11.41
N SER A 315 -36.97 20.16 11.92
CA SER A 315 -38.26 20.44 11.27
C SER A 315 -38.52 21.95 11.09
N THR A 316 -38.08 22.80 12.04
CA THR A 316 -38.20 24.25 11.93
C THR A 316 -37.35 24.77 10.76
N LEU A 317 -36.09 24.34 10.68
CA LEU A 317 -35.19 24.66 9.57
C LEU A 317 -35.80 24.18 8.23
N LEU A 318 -36.33 22.97 8.17
CA LEU A 318 -36.93 22.44 6.94
C LEU A 318 -38.19 23.19 6.50
N ALA A 319 -38.95 23.77 7.43
CA ALA A 319 -40.07 24.65 7.11
C ALA A 319 -39.59 25.95 6.42
N GLU A 320 -38.47 26.54 6.88
CA GLU A 320 -37.85 27.69 6.21
C GLU A 320 -37.38 27.33 4.80
N PHE A 321 -36.77 26.15 4.61
CA PHE A 321 -36.39 25.66 3.28
C PHE A 321 -37.59 25.54 2.34
N ALA A 322 -38.71 24.98 2.82
CA ALA A 322 -39.93 24.87 2.04
C ALA A 322 -40.50 26.24 1.64
N ALA A 323 -40.49 27.20 2.57
CA ALA A 323 -40.92 28.58 2.31
C ALA A 323 -40.02 29.27 1.29
N ALA A 324 -38.70 29.25 1.49
CA ALA A 324 -37.72 29.88 0.60
C ALA A 324 -37.74 29.27 -0.82
N LYS A 325 -37.91 27.94 -0.92
CA LYS A 325 -38.07 27.24 -2.20
C LYS A 325 -39.35 27.69 -2.93
N SER A 326 -40.46 27.81 -2.21
CA SER A 326 -41.74 28.27 -2.76
C SER A 326 -41.67 29.73 -3.23
N GLU A 327 -41.12 30.62 -2.39
CA GLU A 327 -40.93 32.03 -2.71
C GLU A 327 -40.05 32.20 -3.96
N ARG A 328 -38.92 31.48 -4.03
CA ARG A 328 -38.03 31.52 -5.19
C ARG A 328 -38.77 31.10 -6.46
N LYS A 329 -39.55 30.02 -6.42
CA LYS A 329 -40.34 29.55 -7.56
C LYS A 329 -41.34 30.60 -8.03
N GLN A 330 -42.05 31.24 -7.11
CA GLN A 330 -43.02 32.30 -7.42
C GLN A 330 -42.33 33.52 -8.04
N ARG A 331 -41.18 33.93 -7.48
CA ARG A 331 -40.41 35.08 -7.94
C ARG A 331 -39.77 34.88 -9.31
N THR A 332 -39.22 33.70 -9.59
CA THR A 332 -38.44 33.45 -10.81
C THR A 332 -39.20 32.72 -11.92
N GLY A 333 -40.32 32.06 -11.60
CA GLY A 333 -41.03 31.19 -12.54
C GLY A 333 -40.22 29.97 -12.99
N ASP A 334 -39.16 29.61 -12.27
CA ASP A 334 -38.22 28.56 -12.68
C ASP A 334 -38.85 27.16 -12.62
N THR A 335 -39.09 26.58 -13.80
CA THR A 335 -39.74 25.27 -13.97
C THR A 335 -38.93 24.10 -13.42
N ARG A 336 -37.65 24.31 -13.09
CA ARG A 336 -36.80 23.30 -12.43
C ARG A 336 -37.15 23.12 -10.96
N ILE A 337 -37.78 24.11 -10.33
CA ILE A 337 -38.18 24.08 -8.92
C ILE A 337 -39.54 23.37 -8.81
N LYS A 338 -39.49 22.09 -8.46
CA LYS A 338 -40.67 21.24 -8.26
C LYS A 338 -40.97 21.09 -6.78
N LEU A 339 -42.26 21.04 -6.43
CA LEU A 339 -42.65 20.63 -5.09
C LEU A 339 -42.45 19.11 -5.02
N ALA A 340 -41.61 18.65 -4.11
CA ALA A 340 -41.27 17.24 -3.96
C ALA A 340 -41.60 16.79 -2.54
N ALA A 341 -42.01 15.54 -2.39
CA ALA A 341 -42.28 14.95 -1.09
C ALA A 341 -40.98 14.88 -0.27
N THR A 342 -41.12 15.02 1.05
CA THR A 342 -40.04 14.71 1.98
C THR A 342 -39.87 13.19 2.00
N PRO A 343 -38.65 12.65 1.87
CA PRO A 343 -38.40 11.22 1.98
C PRO A 343 -38.69 10.73 3.41
N GLU A 344 -39.12 9.46 3.52
CA GLU A 344 -39.31 8.81 4.82
C GLU A 344 -37.94 8.55 5.48
N PRO A 345 -37.78 8.71 6.81
CA PRO A 345 -36.50 8.50 7.49
C PRO A 345 -35.84 7.15 7.20
N GLU A 346 -36.63 6.08 7.04
CA GLU A 346 -36.22 4.70 6.78
C GLU A 346 -35.52 4.53 5.41
N THR A 347 -35.71 5.49 4.50
CA THR A 347 -35.01 5.50 3.20
C THR A 347 -33.52 5.79 3.34
N LEU A 348 -33.12 6.37 4.48
CA LEU A 348 -31.74 6.63 4.81
C LEU A 348 -31.20 5.48 5.67
N PRO A 349 -30.12 4.78 5.25
CA PRO A 349 -29.61 3.59 5.95
C PRO A 349 -28.76 3.95 7.19
N ILE A 350 -29.22 4.90 8.02
CA ILE A 350 -28.61 5.25 9.31
C ILE A 350 -29.69 5.57 10.35
N ASP A 351 -29.41 5.21 11.60
CA ASP A 351 -30.24 5.60 12.73
C ASP A 351 -30.00 7.08 13.08
N LEU A 352 -31.09 7.85 13.15
CA LEU A 352 -31.03 9.29 13.42
C LEU A 352 -31.37 9.60 14.88
N PRO A 353 -30.64 10.54 15.51
CA PRO A 353 -31.01 11.05 16.83
C PRO A 353 -32.36 11.77 16.83
N THR A 354 -32.94 11.90 18.02
CA THR A 354 -34.10 12.77 18.23
C THR A 354 -33.79 14.20 17.79
N GLY A 355 -34.77 14.89 17.19
CA GLY A 355 -34.62 16.27 16.70
C GLY A 355 -33.98 16.39 15.31
N TRP A 356 -33.37 15.33 14.78
CA TRP A 356 -32.91 15.26 13.40
C TRP A 356 -34.06 14.93 12.45
N ALA A 357 -33.93 15.35 11.20
CA ALA A 357 -34.87 15.04 10.13
C ALA A 357 -34.13 14.55 8.88
N VAL A 358 -34.89 14.02 7.93
CA VAL A 358 -34.37 13.69 6.59
C VAL A 358 -34.98 14.64 5.58
N GLN A 359 -34.19 15.05 4.59
CA GLN A 359 -34.69 15.79 3.45
C GLN A 359 -34.06 15.30 2.14
N SER A 360 -34.72 15.53 1.01
CA SER A 360 -34.17 15.23 -0.31
C SER A 360 -33.30 16.36 -0.85
N PHE A 361 -32.33 16.02 -1.71
CA PHE A 361 -31.49 17.03 -2.37
C PHE A 361 -32.30 18.09 -3.11
N GLU A 362 -33.40 17.71 -3.78
CA GLU A 362 -34.21 18.67 -4.55
C GLU A 362 -35.02 19.64 -3.68
N ASN A 363 -35.27 19.30 -2.43
CA ASN A 363 -35.91 20.19 -1.46
C ASN A 363 -34.91 21.10 -0.75
N LEU A 364 -33.63 20.72 -0.67
CA LEU A 364 -32.58 21.55 -0.10
C LEU A 364 -31.92 22.48 -1.12
N PHE A 365 -31.73 22.01 -2.36
CA PHE A 365 -30.88 22.68 -3.34
C PHE A 365 -31.59 23.02 -4.65
N LEU A 366 -31.25 24.19 -5.20
CA LEU A 366 -31.36 24.44 -6.63
C LEU A 366 -30.18 23.76 -7.35
N PHE A 367 -30.51 22.95 -8.35
CA PHE A 367 -29.52 22.29 -9.19
C PHE A 367 -29.15 23.19 -10.38
N ILE A 368 -27.91 23.68 -10.37
CA ILE A 368 -27.31 24.39 -11.50
C ILE A 368 -26.42 23.38 -12.23
N ASP A 369 -26.96 22.78 -13.30
CA ASP A 369 -26.35 21.68 -14.04
C ASP A 369 -26.20 22.05 -15.53
N TYR A 370 -24.98 22.05 -16.05
CA TYR A 370 -24.61 22.44 -17.41
C TYR A 370 -24.35 21.23 -18.35
N ARG A 371 -25.12 20.13 -18.23
CA ARG A 371 -24.99 18.94 -19.11
C ARG A 371 -25.08 19.26 -20.61
N GLY A 372 -24.38 18.46 -21.41
CA GLY A 372 -24.63 18.32 -22.85
C GLY A 372 -23.36 18.39 -23.69
N ASN A 373 -22.60 19.47 -23.58
CA ASN A 373 -21.38 19.71 -24.35
C ASN A 373 -20.24 20.25 -23.48
N THR A 374 -19.01 20.23 -23.97
CA THR A 374 -17.88 20.96 -23.34
C THR A 374 -17.73 22.30 -24.05
N PRO A 375 -17.63 23.44 -23.34
CA PRO A 375 -17.37 24.70 -23.99
C PRO A 375 -15.98 24.68 -24.66
N PRO A 376 -15.79 25.34 -25.82
CA PRO A 376 -14.48 25.42 -26.46
C PRO A 376 -13.50 26.13 -25.52
N LYS A 377 -12.39 25.45 -25.23
CA LYS A 377 -11.36 25.95 -24.32
C LYS A 377 -10.48 26.98 -25.04
N THR A 378 -9.97 27.93 -24.26
CA THR A 378 -9.01 28.94 -24.69
C THR A 378 -7.79 28.91 -23.76
N ASP A 379 -6.66 29.46 -24.23
CA ASP A 379 -5.43 29.51 -23.42
C ASP A 379 -5.53 30.52 -22.26
N ASN A 380 -6.43 31.50 -22.38
CA ASN A 380 -6.72 32.51 -21.36
C ASN A 380 -8.20 32.89 -21.40
N GLY A 381 -8.70 33.53 -20.33
CA GLY A 381 -10.07 34.02 -20.25
C GLY A 381 -10.70 33.79 -18.89
N ILE A 382 -11.97 33.38 -18.89
CA ILE A 382 -12.71 33.04 -17.68
C ILE A 382 -12.37 31.60 -17.28
N PRO A 383 -11.93 31.35 -16.02
CA PRO A 383 -11.66 30.00 -15.54
C PRO A 383 -12.83 29.05 -15.74
N LEU A 384 -12.52 27.81 -16.11
CA LEU A 384 -13.47 26.71 -16.30
C LEU A 384 -13.23 25.66 -15.22
N ILE A 385 -14.19 25.51 -14.32
CA ILE A 385 -14.17 24.47 -13.28
C ILE A 385 -14.80 23.21 -13.86
N THR A 386 -14.03 22.13 -13.89
CA THR A 386 -14.43 20.83 -14.41
C THR A 386 -14.48 19.77 -13.31
N ALA A 387 -15.00 18.58 -13.63
CA ALA A 387 -14.93 17.42 -12.74
C ALA A 387 -13.49 17.03 -12.32
N LYS A 388 -12.44 17.49 -13.04
CA LYS A 388 -11.04 17.30 -12.62
C LYS A 388 -10.65 18.18 -11.44
N ASN A 389 -11.31 19.32 -11.27
CA ASN A 389 -11.04 20.27 -10.21
C ASN A 389 -11.74 19.86 -8.90
N ILE A 390 -12.91 19.24 -9.00
CA ILE A 390 -13.71 18.85 -7.83
C ILE A 390 -13.13 17.57 -7.22
N ARG A 391 -12.48 17.69 -6.07
CA ARG A 391 -11.93 16.58 -5.28
C ARG A 391 -12.75 16.38 -4.02
N MET A 392 -12.61 15.21 -3.41
CA MET A 392 -13.38 14.86 -2.21
C MET A 392 -12.96 15.77 -1.05
N GLY A 393 -13.83 16.69 -0.67
CA GLY A 393 -13.64 17.66 0.42
C GLY A 393 -12.94 18.96 0.05
N PHE A 394 -12.38 19.10 -1.16
CA PHE A 394 -11.66 20.31 -1.55
C PHE A 394 -11.70 20.58 -3.06
N LEU A 395 -11.53 21.85 -3.41
CA LEU A 395 -11.50 22.31 -4.80
C LEU A 395 -10.06 22.46 -5.28
N ASN A 396 -9.60 21.55 -6.15
CA ASN A 396 -8.30 21.63 -6.77
C ASN A 396 -8.28 22.70 -7.87
N ARG A 397 -7.38 23.68 -7.74
CA ARG A 397 -7.23 24.76 -8.73
C ARG A 397 -6.61 24.29 -10.04
N GLU A 398 -5.97 23.12 -10.04
CA GLU A 398 -5.35 22.54 -11.21
C GLU A 398 -6.14 21.35 -11.79
N PRO A 399 -6.22 21.20 -13.13
CA PRO A 399 -5.67 22.10 -14.14
C PRO A 399 -6.47 23.40 -14.23
N ARG A 400 -5.78 24.51 -14.53
CA ARG A 400 -6.42 25.80 -14.84
C ARG A 400 -6.77 25.90 -16.32
N GLU A 401 -8.03 25.63 -16.63
CA GLU A 401 -8.58 25.73 -18.00
C GLU A 401 -9.44 26.99 -18.15
N PHE A 402 -9.57 27.53 -19.36
CA PHE A 402 -10.29 28.78 -19.60
C PHE A 402 -11.29 28.68 -20.76
N ILE A 403 -12.26 29.58 -20.75
CA ILE A 403 -13.16 29.87 -21.86
C ILE A 403 -13.17 31.37 -22.16
N SER A 404 -13.57 31.74 -23.38
CA SER A 404 -13.73 33.15 -23.74
C SER A 404 -14.85 33.83 -22.94
N LYS A 405 -14.76 35.16 -22.75
CA LYS A 405 -15.83 35.96 -22.13
C LYS A 405 -17.17 35.88 -22.89
N VAL A 406 -17.11 35.70 -24.22
CA VAL A 406 -18.30 35.54 -25.06
C VAL A 406 -18.97 34.20 -24.76
N THR A 407 -18.17 33.12 -24.73
CA THR A 407 -18.63 31.78 -24.35
C THR A 407 -19.21 31.77 -22.95
N PHE A 408 -18.59 32.44 -21.99
CA PHE A 408 -19.10 32.54 -20.61
C PHE A 408 -20.55 33.08 -20.56
N LYS A 409 -20.83 34.16 -21.29
CA LYS A 409 -22.17 34.78 -21.32
C LYS A 409 -23.24 33.87 -21.91
N THR A 410 -22.90 33.08 -22.93
CA THR A 410 -23.85 32.14 -23.54
C THR A 410 -23.94 30.81 -22.80
N TRP A 411 -22.88 30.44 -22.06
CA TRP A 411 -22.80 29.18 -21.31
C TRP A 411 -23.53 29.25 -19.98
N MET A 412 -23.26 30.27 -19.16
CA MET A 412 -23.73 30.39 -17.78
C MET A 412 -25.17 30.94 -17.69
N THR A 413 -26.12 30.25 -18.32
CA THR A 413 -27.53 30.66 -18.42
C THR A 413 -28.43 30.02 -17.36
N ARG A 414 -27.98 28.97 -16.68
CA ARG A 414 -28.78 28.18 -15.74
C ARG A 414 -28.68 28.67 -14.29
N GLY A 415 -27.74 29.55 -13.99
CA GLY A 415 -27.52 30.13 -12.68
C GLY A 415 -26.04 30.35 -12.38
N PHE A 416 -25.76 31.29 -11.48
CA PHE A 416 -24.40 31.59 -11.06
C PHE A 416 -24.17 31.00 -9.67
N PRO A 417 -23.20 30.08 -9.51
CA PRO A 417 -22.79 29.62 -8.19
C PRO A 417 -22.32 30.79 -7.31
N GLN A 418 -22.54 30.66 -6.02
CA GLN A 418 -22.14 31.59 -4.98
C GLN A 418 -21.10 30.96 -4.04
N ILE A 419 -20.33 31.78 -3.35
CA ILE A 419 -19.42 31.32 -2.32
C ILE A 419 -20.24 30.58 -1.24
N GLY A 420 -19.79 29.40 -0.85
CA GLY A 420 -20.48 28.51 0.08
C GLY A 420 -21.38 27.47 -0.58
N ASP A 421 -21.66 27.58 -1.89
CA ASP A 421 -22.35 26.52 -2.65
C ASP A 421 -21.50 25.24 -2.70
N LEU A 422 -22.13 24.11 -3.01
CA LEU A 422 -21.43 22.83 -3.15
C LEU A 422 -21.29 22.43 -4.61
N PHE A 423 -20.10 22.02 -5.02
CA PHE A 423 -19.90 21.35 -6.30
C PHE A 423 -19.93 19.84 -6.10
N PHE A 424 -20.63 19.14 -6.99
CA PHE A 424 -20.80 17.70 -6.96
C PHE A 424 -20.51 17.10 -8.34
N THR A 425 -19.71 16.05 -8.43
CA THR A 425 -19.43 15.36 -9.69
C THR A 425 -20.38 14.20 -9.95
N THR A 426 -20.96 14.16 -11.16
CA THR A 426 -21.93 13.12 -11.52
C THR A 426 -21.29 11.87 -12.12
N GLU A 427 -20.05 11.98 -12.60
CA GLU A 427 -19.27 10.88 -13.19
C GLU A 427 -17.78 11.27 -13.28
N ALA A 428 -16.91 10.25 -13.25
CA ALA A 428 -15.47 10.35 -13.53
C ALA A 428 -14.70 11.53 -12.86
N PRO A 429 -14.54 11.55 -11.52
CA PRO A 429 -15.01 10.57 -10.54
C PRO A 429 -16.47 10.81 -10.14
N LEU A 430 -17.20 9.75 -9.80
CA LEU A 430 -18.57 9.87 -9.28
C LEU A 430 -18.52 10.37 -7.82
N ALA A 431 -19.46 11.23 -7.46
CA ALA A 431 -19.77 11.62 -6.07
C ALA A 431 -18.68 12.38 -5.31
N ASN A 432 -17.68 12.96 -6.00
CA ASN A 432 -16.84 13.95 -5.35
C ASN A 432 -17.65 15.20 -5.03
N VAL A 433 -17.39 15.77 -3.86
CA VAL A 433 -18.04 16.98 -3.39
C VAL A 433 -17.01 17.95 -2.80
N CYS A 434 -17.15 19.24 -3.06
CA CYS A 434 -16.37 20.27 -2.38
C CYS A 434 -17.16 21.57 -2.20
N LEU A 435 -16.72 22.40 -1.26
CA LEU A 435 -17.22 23.77 -1.11
C LEU A 435 -16.69 24.66 -2.24
N ASN A 436 -17.54 25.57 -2.70
CA ASN A 436 -17.16 26.67 -3.58
C ASN A 436 -16.63 27.84 -2.74
N ASP A 437 -15.34 28.11 -2.89
CA ASP A 437 -14.62 29.22 -2.29
C ASP A 437 -14.07 30.20 -3.36
N ILE A 438 -14.53 30.09 -4.61
CA ILE A 438 -14.07 30.94 -5.71
C ILE A 438 -14.70 32.33 -5.60
N THR A 439 -13.85 33.36 -5.56
CA THR A 439 -14.25 34.78 -5.56
C THR A 439 -14.25 35.42 -6.95
N GLU A 440 -13.49 34.86 -7.90
CA GLU A 440 -13.42 35.34 -9.29
C GLU A 440 -14.57 34.78 -10.15
N PRO A 441 -14.98 35.46 -11.24
CA PRO A 441 -15.93 34.88 -12.19
C PRO A 441 -15.38 33.58 -12.80
N PHE A 442 -16.20 32.52 -12.83
CA PHE A 442 -15.82 31.24 -13.42
C PHE A 442 -17.02 30.55 -14.07
N ALA A 443 -16.76 29.70 -15.06
CA ALA A 443 -17.74 28.80 -15.65
C ALA A 443 -17.68 27.41 -15.01
N LEU A 444 -18.84 26.78 -14.85
CA LEU A 444 -18.93 25.38 -14.45
C LEU A 444 -19.17 24.49 -15.67
N ALA A 445 -18.35 23.46 -15.82
CA ALA A 445 -18.40 22.56 -16.97
C ALA A 445 -19.43 21.42 -16.78
N GLN A 446 -19.51 20.55 -17.80
CA GLN A 446 -20.25 19.30 -17.73
C GLN A 446 -19.69 18.35 -16.65
N ARG A 447 -20.49 17.35 -16.27
CA ARG A 447 -20.17 16.33 -15.24
C ARG A 447 -20.05 16.88 -13.82
N SER A 448 -20.36 18.16 -13.64
CA SER A 448 -20.43 18.84 -12.35
C SER A 448 -21.78 19.54 -12.20
N ILE A 449 -22.32 19.47 -10.99
CA ILE A 449 -23.54 20.17 -10.58
C ILE A 449 -23.15 21.12 -9.46
N CYS A 450 -23.63 22.36 -9.53
CA CYS A 450 -23.65 23.24 -8.37
C CYS A 450 -24.96 23.05 -7.62
N LEU A 451 -24.85 22.70 -6.35
CA LEU A 451 -25.93 22.54 -5.38
C LEU A 451 -25.99 23.82 -4.54
N GLN A 452 -26.96 24.68 -4.86
CA GLN A 452 -27.14 25.97 -4.19
C GLN A 452 -28.32 25.87 -3.20
N PRO A 453 -28.11 26.04 -1.88
CA PRO A 453 -29.17 25.94 -0.88
C PRO A 453 -30.32 26.93 -1.12
N TYR A 454 -31.56 26.56 -0.80
CA TYR A 454 -32.69 27.49 -0.82
C TYR A 454 -32.72 28.42 0.40
N SER A 455 -32.25 27.95 1.57
CA SER A 455 -32.17 28.72 2.82
C SER A 455 -30.82 28.52 3.49
N THR A 456 -30.58 29.24 4.57
CA THR A 456 -29.37 29.17 5.39
C THR A 456 -29.18 27.77 5.96
N ILE A 457 -28.00 27.19 5.74
CA ILE A 457 -27.59 25.90 6.31
C ILE A 457 -26.07 25.85 6.34
N ASN A 458 -25.50 25.02 7.21
CA ASN A 458 -24.06 24.80 7.19
C ASN A 458 -23.70 23.86 6.02
N THR A 459 -23.32 24.41 4.87
CA THR A 459 -22.99 23.62 3.68
C THR A 459 -21.77 22.73 3.88
N LYS A 460 -20.88 23.06 4.81
CA LYS A 460 -19.74 22.21 5.18
C LYS A 460 -20.19 20.92 5.88
N PHE A 461 -21.24 20.98 6.70
CA PHE A 461 -21.88 19.77 7.25
C PHE A 461 -22.42 18.89 6.12
N LEU A 462 -23.13 19.47 5.14
CA LEU A 462 -23.67 18.71 4.01
C LEU A 462 -22.57 18.12 3.12
N MET A 463 -21.44 18.82 2.97
CA MET A 463 -20.24 18.28 2.33
C MET A 463 -19.74 17.04 3.08
N PHE A 464 -19.56 17.12 4.40
CA PHE A 464 -19.17 15.98 5.23
C PHE A 464 -20.18 14.84 5.15
N ALA A 465 -21.47 15.15 5.10
CA ALA A 465 -22.51 14.16 4.93
C ALA A 465 -22.35 13.41 3.61
N MET A 466 -22.20 14.14 2.50
CA MET A 466 -21.96 13.55 1.18
C MET A 466 -20.64 12.77 1.10
N MET A 467 -19.63 13.09 1.91
CA MET A 467 -18.36 12.34 1.99
C MET A 467 -18.44 11.09 2.89
N SER A 468 -19.49 10.96 3.70
CA SER A 468 -19.66 9.80 4.59
C SER A 468 -19.95 8.52 3.80
N GLU A 469 -19.58 7.38 4.35
CA GLU A 469 -19.74 6.08 3.69
C GLU A 469 -21.22 5.75 3.42
N PRO A 470 -22.17 5.97 4.37
CA PRO A 470 -23.57 5.68 4.11
C PRO A 470 -24.15 6.43 2.91
N LEU A 471 -23.76 7.70 2.72
CA LEU A 471 -24.25 8.51 1.59
C LEU A 471 -23.52 8.19 0.29
N GLN A 472 -22.21 7.93 0.33
CA GLN A 472 -21.48 7.45 -0.84
C GLN A 472 -22.04 6.12 -1.33
N ALA A 473 -22.30 5.16 -0.43
CA ALA A 473 -22.92 3.87 -0.75
C ALA A 473 -24.33 4.05 -1.33
N LEU A 474 -25.14 4.94 -0.75
CA LEU A 474 -26.47 5.26 -1.25
C LEU A 474 -26.44 5.86 -2.66
N ILE A 475 -25.55 6.81 -2.92
CA ILE A 475 -25.35 7.41 -4.24
C ILE A 475 -24.89 6.35 -5.25
N ASP A 476 -23.95 5.50 -4.84
CA ASP A 476 -23.42 4.42 -5.66
C ASP A 476 -24.47 3.38 -6.05
N ALA A 477 -25.39 3.05 -5.15
CA ALA A 477 -26.51 2.15 -5.40
C ALA A 477 -27.52 2.71 -6.42
N HIS A 478 -27.60 4.04 -6.54
CA HIS A 478 -28.48 4.75 -7.48
C HIS A 478 -27.78 5.23 -8.75
N ALA A 479 -26.47 4.97 -8.86
CA ALA A 479 -25.69 5.23 -10.05
C ALA A 479 -25.94 4.15 -11.12
N THR A 480 -25.75 4.53 -12.38
CA THR A 480 -26.03 3.69 -13.55
C THR A 480 -24.85 3.70 -14.51
N GLY A 481 -24.81 2.74 -15.45
CA GLY A 481 -23.81 2.68 -16.52
C GLY A 481 -22.79 1.55 -16.33
N MET A 482 -22.59 0.72 -17.36
CA MET A 482 -21.63 -0.40 -17.34
C MET A 482 -20.19 0.05 -17.64
N THR A 483 -19.99 0.93 -18.63
CA THR A 483 -18.64 1.38 -19.06
C THR A 483 -18.15 2.61 -18.29
N ALA A 484 -19.07 3.50 -17.88
CA ALA A 484 -18.79 4.66 -17.05
C ALA A 484 -19.90 4.82 -16.02
N LYS A 485 -19.58 4.56 -14.75
CA LYS A 485 -20.52 4.68 -13.63
C LYS A 485 -20.79 6.16 -13.34
N GLY A 486 -22.07 6.54 -13.34
CA GLY A 486 -22.49 7.92 -13.10
C GLY A 486 -23.92 8.03 -12.60
N ILE A 487 -24.23 9.14 -11.93
CA ILE A 487 -25.58 9.43 -11.39
C ILE A 487 -26.29 10.53 -12.20
N LYS A 488 -27.52 10.22 -12.64
CA LYS A 488 -28.38 11.21 -13.28
C LYS A 488 -28.97 12.14 -12.23
N ALA A 489 -29.15 13.42 -12.56
CA ALA A 489 -29.75 14.38 -11.63
C ALA A 489 -31.14 13.93 -11.14
N ALA A 490 -31.91 13.25 -12.01
CA ALA A 490 -33.20 12.65 -11.64
C ALA A 490 -33.10 11.58 -10.55
N ASN A 491 -31.98 10.85 -10.45
CA ASN A 491 -31.75 9.85 -9.41
C ASN A 491 -31.15 10.47 -8.14
N LEU A 492 -30.34 11.53 -8.28
CA LEU A 492 -29.72 12.23 -7.14
C LEU A 492 -30.73 13.08 -6.36
N LYS A 493 -31.62 13.78 -7.07
CA LYS A 493 -32.63 14.68 -6.51
C LYS A 493 -33.47 14.10 -5.36
N PRO A 494 -34.03 12.88 -5.46
CA PRO A 494 -34.86 12.31 -4.41
C PRO A 494 -34.06 11.69 -3.26
N LEU A 495 -32.73 11.56 -3.35
CA LEU A 495 -31.96 10.86 -2.33
C LEU A 495 -32.08 11.55 -0.96
N PRO A 496 -32.27 10.79 0.12
CA PRO A 496 -32.30 11.33 1.47
C PRO A 496 -30.92 11.78 1.93
N ILE A 497 -30.88 12.87 2.70
CA ILE A 497 -29.71 13.38 3.43
C ILE A 497 -30.14 13.76 4.86
N PRO A 498 -29.37 13.40 5.89
CA PRO A 498 -29.70 13.73 7.28
C PRO A 498 -29.51 15.23 7.55
N ILE A 499 -30.42 15.81 8.31
CA ILE A 499 -30.45 17.23 8.68
C ILE A 499 -30.57 17.37 10.20
N PRO A 500 -29.49 17.78 10.89
CA PRO A 500 -29.52 18.16 12.30
C PRO A 500 -30.13 19.55 12.49
N PRO A 501 -30.49 19.92 13.74
CA PRO A 501 -30.61 21.32 14.16
C PRO A 501 -29.46 22.19 13.67
N LEU A 502 -29.73 23.45 13.28
CA LEU A 502 -28.70 24.33 12.71
C LEU A 502 -27.54 24.57 13.70
N ALA A 503 -27.85 24.78 14.99
CA ALA A 503 -26.83 24.92 16.02
C ALA A 503 -25.94 23.67 16.15
N GLU A 504 -26.55 22.48 16.14
CA GLU A 504 -25.83 21.21 16.16
C GLU A 504 -24.93 21.02 14.93
N GLN A 505 -25.37 21.43 13.73
CA GLN A 505 -24.52 21.38 12.52
C GLN A 505 -23.21 22.14 12.73
N HIS A 506 -23.24 23.33 13.34
CA HIS A 506 -22.04 24.11 13.63
C HIS A 506 -21.12 23.40 14.63
N ARG A 507 -21.68 22.80 15.68
CA ARG A 507 -20.90 22.03 16.68
C ARG A 507 -20.24 20.81 16.04
N ILE A 508 -20.97 20.08 15.19
CA ILE A 508 -20.45 18.93 14.45
C ILE A 508 -19.29 19.36 13.55
N VAL A 509 -19.47 20.41 12.74
CA VAL A 509 -18.42 20.89 11.83
C VAL A 509 -17.14 21.27 12.57
N ALA A 510 -17.27 22.04 13.67
CA ALA A 510 -16.13 22.42 14.48
C ALA A 510 -15.38 21.19 15.04
N LYS A 511 -16.12 20.15 15.45
CA LYS A 511 -15.54 18.92 15.99
C LYS A 511 -14.87 18.07 14.91
N VAL A 512 -15.49 17.93 13.73
CA VAL A 512 -14.88 17.23 12.59
C VAL A 512 -13.60 17.93 12.17
N ASP A 513 -13.59 19.25 12.03
CA ASP A 513 -12.40 20.02 11.67
C ASP A 513 -11.24 19.80 12.66
N ALA A 514 -11.52 19.84 13.96
CA ALA A 514 -10.52 19.59 14.99
C ALA A 514 -9.92 18.17 14.91
N LEU A 515 -10.75 17.15 14.65
CA LEU A 515 -10.30 15.77 14.53
C LEU A 515 -9.55 15.51 13.20
N MET A 516 -9.96 16.16 12.11
CA MET A 516 -9.26 16.08 10.82
C MET A 516 -7.87 16.72 10.92
N ALA A 517 -7.73 17.85 11.61
CA ALA A 517 -6.43 18.47 11.87
C ALA A 517 -5.51 17.57 12.72
N LEU A 518 -6.07 16.83 13.69
CA LEU A 518 -5.30 15.82 14.42
C LEU A 518 -4.83 14.69 13.50
N CYS A 519 -5.69 14.22 12.59
CA CYS A 519 -5.32 13.22 11.58
C CYS A 519 -4.19 13.73 10.67
N ASP A 520 -4.26 14.99 10.23
CA ASP A 520 -3.20 15.62 9.42
C ASP A 520 -1.86 15.64 10.18
N GLY A 521 -1.87 15.99 11.48
CA GLY A 521 -0.69 15.98 12.32
C GLY A 521 -0.09 14.58 12.52
N LEU A 522 -0.94 13.57 12.72
CA LEU A 522 -0.50 12.18 12.83
C LEU A 522 0.13 11.68 11.52
N GLU A 523 -0.50 11.99 10.39
CA GLU A 523 -0.01 11.60 9.05
C GLU A 523 1.37 12.21 8.78
N ALA A 524 1.53 13.51 9.06
CA ALA A 524 2.82 14.19 8.96
C ALA A 524 3.89 13.58 9.88
N SER A 525 3.53 13.22 11.12
CA SER A 525 4.46 12.59 12.07
C SER A 525 4.94 11.22 11.61
N ILE A 526 4.05 10.41 11.04
CA ILE A 526 4.38 9.06 10.53
C ILE A 526 5.33 9.19 9.34
N THR A 527 4.98 10.03 8.36
CA THR A 527 5.81 10.24 7.17
C THR A 527 7.20 10.80 7.53
N THR A 528 7.28 11.72 8.48
CA THR A 528 8.57 12.28 8.93
C THR A 528 9.41 11.22 9.66
N GLY A 529 8.79 10.40 10.50
CA GLY A 529 9.46 9.29 11.20
C GLY A 529 10.04 8.26 10.22
N GLU A 530 9.27 7.85 9.21
CA GLU A 530 9.73 6.95 8.16
C GLU A 530 10.94 7.53 7.40
N GLN A 531 10.85 8.77 6.92
CA GLN A 531 11.94 9.44 6.21
C GLN A 531 13.22 9.56 7.04
N THR A 532 13.07 9.93 8.32
CA THR A 532 14.21 10.09 9.23
C THR A 532 14.91 8.75 9.44
N ARG A 533 14.15 7.67 9.64
CA ARG A 533 14.70 6.33 9.83
C ARG A 533 15.42 5.83 8.58
N SER A 534 14.83 6.02 7.39
CA SER A 534 15.48 5.63 6.13
C SER A 534 16.80 6.37 5.91
N ARG A 535 16.85 7.68 6.16
CA ARG A 535 18.10 8.47 6.05
C ARG A 535 19.16 8.06 7.08
N LEU A 536 18.75 7.80 8.32
CA LEU A 536 19.67 7.35 9.36
C LEU A 536 20.25 5.98 9.03
N LEU A 537 19.41 5.08 8.50
CA LEU A 537 19.84 3.79 7.97
C LEU A 537 20.88 3.99 6.86
N GLU A 538 20.56 4.73 5.81
CA GLU A 538 21.50 5.03 4.71
C GLU A 538 22.84 5.60 5.22
N ALA A 539 22.81 6.55 6.15
CA ALA A 539 24.01 7.16 6.72
C ALA A 539 24.87 6.17 7.55
N ILE A 540 24.24 5.32 8.36
CA ILE A 540 24.97 4.29 9.15
C ILE A 540 25.57 3.25 8.21
N LEU A 541 24.84 2.85 7.17
CA LEU A 541 25.29 1.85 6.19
C LEU A 541 26.46 2.39 5.38
N HIS A 542 26.41 3.65 4.95
CA HIS A 542 27.52 4.31 4.25
C HIS A 542 28.80 4.29 5.10
N ASN A 543 28.71 4.68 6.37
CA ASN A 543 29.85 4.65 7.30
C ASN A 543 30.35 3.22 7.58
N ALA A 544 29.48 2.21 7.55
CA ALA A 544 29.86 0.83 7.82
C ALA A 544 30.60 0.16 6.65
N LEU A 545 30.37 0.62 5.42
CA LEU A 545 30.89 0.03 4.19
C LEU A 545 32.15 0.74 3.64
N GLU A 546 32.48 1.94 4.09
CA GLU A 546 33.69 2.64 3.63
C GLU A 546 34.99 1.87 3.97
N PRO A 547 36.00 1.87 3.07
CA PRO A 547 37.36 1.50 3.42
C PRO A 547 37.94 2.54 4.38
N ALA A 548 38.57 2.08 5.47
CA ALA A 548 39.22 2.94 6.45
C ALA A 548 40.48 3.61 5.89
#